data_AF-A0A0A7KI62-F1
#
_entry.id   AF-A0A0A7KI62-F1
#
_cell.length_a   1.000
_cell.length_b   1.000
_cell.length_c   1.000
_cell.angle_alpha   90.00
_cell.angle_beta   90.00
_cell.angle_gamma   90.00
#
_symmetry.space_group_name_H-M   'P 1'
#
loop_
_entity.id
_entity.type
_entity.pdbx_description
1 polymer ?
#
loop_
_entity_poly.entity_id
_entity_poly.type
_entity_poly.pdbx_seq_one_letter_code
_entity_poly.pdbx_strand_id
1 'polypeptide(L)'
;MMLALSLALLAAPPAPPGCHLQVIPDYTLVVAYRAVLRLSPECGFSETLRVRKSSTTSTRRNGAPYQPIRPEAGAWELGRLKSTVPDRQLWTSWSWAWQWYDAEAWNPRTKTSGTWRAAEVLYARP
;
A
#
# COMPACT_ATOMS: atom_id res chain seq x y z
N MET A 1 48.37 -0.25 -0.03
CA MET A 1 47.62 -0.70 -1.22
C MET A 1 46.16 -0.81 -0.83
N MET A 2 45.36 0.11 -1.39
CA MET A 2 43.89 0.21 -1.49
C MET A 2 42.99 0.00 -0.25
N LEU A 3 42.49 1.13 0.27
CA LEU A 3 41.20 1.24 0.96
C LEU A 3 40.07 0.83 0.01
N ALA A 4 39.25 -0.14 0.40
CA ALA A 4 37.98 -0.43 -0.26
C ALA A 4 36.89 0.42 0.40
N LEU A 5 36.52 1.51 -0.26
CA LEU A 5 35.40 2.38 0.14
C LEU A 5 34.11 1.77 -0.41
N SER A 6 33.35 1.07 0.44
CA SER A 6 32.05 0.50 0.07
C SER A 6 31.01 1.62 -0.07
N LEU A 7 30.76 2.09 -1.29
CA LEU A 7 29.58 2.91 -1.60
C LEU A 7 28.32 2.04 -1.44
N ALA A 8 27.67 2.14 -0.29
CA ALA A 8 26.28 1.73 -0.16
C ALA A 8 25.43 2.77 -0.93
N LEU A 9 25.12 2.47 -2.20
CA LEU A 9 24.01 3.13 -2.88
C LEU A 9 22.74 2.82 -2.08
N LEU A 10 22.30 3.80 -1.28
CA LEU A 10 20.92 3.86 -0.79
C LEU A 10 20.02 3.99 -2.01
N ALA A 11 19.62 2.85 -2.58
CA ALA A 11 18.57 2.78 -3.57
C ALA A 11 17.29 3.28 -2.90
N ALA A 12 16.99 4.57 -3.07
CA ALA A 12 15.69 5.12 -2.73
C ALA A 12 14.64 4.28 -3.48
N PRO A 13 13.57 3.81 -2.80
CA PRO A 13 12.51 3.08 -3.49
C PRO A 13 11.99 3.98 -4.63
N PRO A 14 11.75 3.42 -5.83
CA PRO A 14 11.22 4.20 -6.94
C PRO A 14 9.91 4.86 -6.50
N ALA A 15 9.80 6.17 -6.72
CA ALA A 15 8.56 6.90 -6.45
C ALA A 15 7.40 6.22 -7.22
N PRO A 16 6.21 6.10 -6.62
CA PRO A 16 5.07 5.51 -7.32
C PRO A 16 4.76 6.34 -8.57
N PRO A 17 4.67 5.75 -9.77
CA PRO A 17 4.28 6.49 -10.95
C PRO A 17 2.77 6.80 -10.90
N GLY A 18 2.39 8.05 -11.21
CA GLY A 18 1.01 8.46 -11.44
C GLY A 18 0.12 8.51 -10.19
N CYS A 19 -1.20 8.41 -10.41
CA CYS A 19 -2.18 8.39 -9.33
C CYS A 19 -2.02 7.14 -8.45
N HIS A 20 -1.82 7.33 -7.14
CA HIS A 20 -1.61 6.23 -6.21
C HIS A 20 -2.22 6.51 -4.83
N LEU A 21 -2.22 5.47 -3.98
CA LEU A 21 -2.72 5.54 -2.61
C LEU A 21 -1.62 6.04 -1.66
N GLN A 22 -1.95 7.07 -0.89
CA GLN A 22 -1.16 7.56 0.24
C GLN A 22 -1.87 7.21 1.56
N VAL A 23 -1.09 6.78 2.54
CA VAL A 23 -1.54 6.38 3.88
C VAL A 23 -0.82 7.24 4.90
N ILE A 24 -1.59 7.97 5.72
CA ILE A 24 -1.06 8.77 6.82
C ILE A 24 -1.49 8.11 8.12
N PRO A 25 -0.55 7.67 8.97
CA PRO A 25 -0.86 7.30 10.34
C PRO A 25 -1.23 8.56 11.16
N ASP A 26 -2.48 8.65 11.61
CA ASP A 26 -3.00 9.83 12.34
C ASP A 26 -3.00 9.61 13.87
N TYR A 27 -3.57 8.49 14.32
CA TYR A 27 -3.53 8.08 15.73
C TYR A 27 -2.77 6.77 15.87
N THR A 28 -1.67 6.77 16.61
CA THR A 28 -0.83 5.59 16.82
C THR A 28 -1.03 5.03 18.24
N LEU A 29 -1.29 3.73 18.29
CA LEU A 29 -1.17 2.88 19.46
C LEU A 29 0.05 1.98 19.27
N VAL A 30 0.51 1.33 20.35
CA VAL A 30 1.72 0.47 20.35
C VAL A 30 1.71 -0.54 19.20
N VAL A 31 0.54 -1.13 18.89
CA VAL A 31 0.41 -2.24 17.92
C VAL A 31 -0.39 -1.90 16.67
N ALA A 32 -0.98 -0.70 16.59
CA ALA A 32 -1.87 -0.32 15.50
C ALA A 32 -1.98 1.19 15.35
N TYR A 33 -2.39 1.64 14.18
CA TYR A 33 -2.69 3.04 13.92
C TYR A 33 -4.05 3.19 13.23
N ARG A 34 -4.67 4.35 13.38
CA ARG A 34 -5.79 4.77 12.55
C ARG A 34 -5.23 5.39 11.27
N ALA A 35 -5.51 4.75 10.14
CA ALA A 35 -5.08 5.20 8.82
C ALA A 35 -6.00 6.31 8.29
N VAL A 36 -5.41 7.41 7.83
CA VAL A 36 -6.06 8.35 6.92
C VAL A 36 -5.61 7.99 5.51
N LEU A 37 -6.57 7.60 4.67
CA LEU A 37 -6.32 7.22 3.29
C LEU A 37 -6.61 8.42 2.39
N ARG A 38 -5.67 8.73 1.49
CA ARG A 38 -5.85 9.78 0.50
C ARG A 38 -5.30 9.35 -0.86
N LEU A 39 -5.86 9.93 -1.91
CA LEU A 39 -5.27 9.86 -3.23
C LEU A 39 -4.06 10.79 -3.27
N SER A 40 -3.04 10.42 -4.03
CA SER A 40 -1.90 11.28 -4.27
C SER A 40 -2.33 12.57 -4.99
N PRO A 41 -1.58 13.67 -4.86
CA PRO A 41 -1.94 14.95 -5.48
C PRO A 41 -2.10 14.88 -7.00
N GLU A 42 -1.38 13.97 -7.65
CA GLU A 42 -1.38 13.74 -9.10
C GLU A 42 -2.70 13.12 -9.59
N CYS A 43 -3.50 12.52 -8.69
CA CYS A 43 -4.76 11.91 -9.07
C CYS A 43 -5.79 12.96 -9.51
N GLY A 44 -6.49 12.71 -10.62
CA GLY A 44 -7.62 13.51 -11.06
C GLY A 44 -8.76 13.59 -10.03
N PHE A 45 -9.64 14.57 -10.16
CA PHE A 45 -10.75 14.75 -9.21
C PHE A 45 -11.80 13.63 -9.26
N SER A 46 -12.02 13.08 -10.45
CA SER A 46 -12.95 11.97 -10.70
C SER A 46 -12.33 10.58 -10.51
N GLU A 47 -11.04 10.51 -10.15
CA GLU A 47 -10.37 9.22 -10.02
C GLU A 47 -10.79 8.48 -8.76
N THR A 48 -10.86 7.16 -8.89
CA THR A 48 -11.20 6.24 -7.82
C THR A 48 -10.21 5.09 -7.87
N LEU A 49 -9.52 4.85 -6.76
CA LEU A 49 -8.62 3.73 -6.57
C LEU A 49 -9.36 2.58 -5.91
N ARG A 50 -9.09 1.36 -6.39
CA ARG A 50 -9.47 0.15 -5.68
C ARG A 50 -8.41 -0.14 -4.62
N VAL A 51 -8.82 -0.26 -3.37
CA VAL A 51 -7.91 -0.39 -2.22
C VAL A 51 -8.24 -1.62 -1.38
N ARG A 52 -7.23 -2.17 -0.71
CA ARG A 52 -7.36 -3.32 0.18
C ARG A 52 -6.29 -3.29 1.27
N LYS A 53 -6.47 -4.12 2.30
CA LYS A 53 -5.41 -4.50 3.25
C LYS A 53 -4.95 -5.93 3.00
N SER A 54 -3.65 -6.16 3.06
CA SER A 54 -3.04 -7.49 3.02
C SER A 54 -2.16 -7.73 4.26
N SER A 55 -2.20 -8.94 4.80
CA SER A 55 -1.32 -9.31 5.91
C SER A 55 0.14 -9.38 5.47
N THR A 56 1.05 -8.80 6.26
CA THR A 56 2.50 -8.81 6.03
C THR A 56 3.22 -9.98 6.72
N THR A 57 2.57 -10.65 7.68
CA THR A 57 3.20 -11.64 8.58
C THR A 57 2.88 -13.09 8.25
N SER A 58 1.88 -13.34 7.41
CA SER A 58 1.46 -14.70 7.06
C SER A 58 2.03 -15.13 5.71
N THR A 59 3.13 -15.90 5.76
CA THR A 59 3.62 -16.73 4.65
C THR A 59 3.29 -18.20 4.97
N ARG A 60 2.73 -18.96 4.02
CA ARG A 60 2.50 -20.41 4.21
C ARG A 60 3.77 -21.21 3.90
N ARG A 61 3.83 -22.43 4.46
CA ARG A 61 4.74 -23.52 4.06
C ARG A 61 4.63 -23.70 2.54
N ASN A 62 5.74 -23.58 1.80
CA ASN A 62 5.87 -23.63 0.33
C ASN A 62 5.74 -22.29 -0.44
N GLY A 63 5.88 -21.13 0.22
CA GLY A 63 6.13 -19.86 -0.49
C GLY A 63 4.94 -19.23 -1.21
N ALA A 64 3.74 -19.83 -1.13
CA ALA A 64 2.50 -19.21 -1.60
C ALA A 64 1.90 -18.32 -0.48
N PRO A 65 1.44 -17.10 -0.77
CA PRO A 65 0.83 -16.23 0.24
C PRO A 65 -0.50 -16.82 0.74
N TYR A 66 -0.59 -17.11 2.04
CA TYR A 66 -1.88 -17.15 2.75
C TYR A 66 -2.06 -15.77 3.36
N GLN A 67 -2.84 -14.92 2.72
CA GLN A 67 -3.15 -13.59 3.25
C GLN A 67 -4.65 -13.57 3.51
N PRO A 68 -5.13 -13.37 4.75
CA PRO A 68 -6.41 -12.72 4.86
C PRO A 68 -6.26 -11.37 4.13
N ILE A 69 -7.09 -11.17 3.12
CA ILE A 69 -7.22 -9.91 2.39
C ILE A 69 -8.48 -9.26 2.92
N ARG A 70 -8.45 -7.94 3.13
CA ARG A 70 -9.65 -7.17 3.45
C ARG A 70 -9.91 -6.13 2.37
N PRO A 71 -11.13 -6.04 1.82
CA PRO A 71 -12.29 -6.87 2.15
C PRO A 71 -12.09 -8.33 1.71
N GLU A 72 -12.82 -9.27 2.33
CA GLU A 72 -12.70 -10.70 2.04
C GLU A 72 -13.10 -11.03 0.59
N ALA A 73 -14.02 -10.24 0.04
CA ALA A 73 -14.40 -10.27 -1.37
C ALA A 73 -14.19 -8.87 -1.99
N GLY A 74 -13.47 -8.83 -3.11
CA GLY A 74 -13.30 -7.62 -3.92
C GLY A 74 -12.27 -6.62 -3.36
N ALA A 75 -12.64 -5.35 -3.38
CA ALA A 75 -11.83 -4.22 -2.94
C ALA A 75 -12.78 -3.12 -2.45
N TRP A 76 -12.29 -2.23 -1.61
CA TRP A 76 -12.98 -0.95 -1.40
C TRP A 76 -12.59 0.03 -2.50
N GLU A 77 -13.39 1.06 -2.63
CA GLU A 77 -13.19 2.17 -3.55
C GLU A 77 -12.89 3.42 -2.74
N LEU A 78 -11.85 4.13 -3.16
CA LEU A 78 -11.41 5.38 -2.56
C LEU A 78 -11.27 6.41 -3.67
N GLY A 79 -12.06 7.48 -3.62
CA GLY A 79 -11.89 8.67 -4.44
C GLY A 79 -11.66 9.90 -3.56
N ARG A 80 -11.50 11.08 -4.17
CA ARG A 80 -11.26 12.32 -3.40
C ARG A 80 -12.44 12.74 -2.50
N LEU A 81 -13.67 12.43 -2.92
CA LEU A 81 -14.89 12.86 -2.21
C LEU A 81 -15.65 11.72 -1.53
N LYS A 82 -15.36 10.47 -1.89
CA LYS A 82 -16.14 9.31 -1.47
C LYS A 82 -15.22 8.14 -1.18
N SER A 83 -15.60 7.35 -0.18
CA SER A 83 -14.90 6.12 0.20
C SER A 83 -15.93 5.06 0.57
N THR A 84 -15.72 3.83 0.11
CA THR A 84 -16.47 2.65 0.58
C THR A 84 -15.70 1.88 1.66
N VAL A 85 -14.55 2.41 2.12
CA VAL A 85 -13.78 1.84 3.23
C VAL A 85 -14.54 2.08 4.53
N PRO A 86 -14.98 1.03 5.24
CA PRO A 86 -15.67 1.22 6.51
C PRO A 86 -14.71 1.78 7.58
N ASP A 87 -15.18 2.67 8.45
CA ASP A 87 -14.35 3.31 9.49
C ASP A 87 -13.60 2.31 10.37
N ARG A 88 -14.26 1.21 10.74
CA ARG A 88 -13.64 0.12 11.52
C ARG A 88 -12.45 -0.54 10.82
N GLN A 89 -12.35 -0.41 9.50
CA GLN A 89 -11.23 -0.93 8.71
C GLN A 89 -10.06 0.05 8.62
N LEU A 90 -10.22 1.32 9.03
CA LEU A 90 -9.11 2.27 9.06
C LEU A 90 -8.11 1.95 10.17
N TRP A 91 -8.54 1.29 11.24
CA TRP A 91 -7.62 0.68 12.21
C TRP A 91 -6.78 -0.40 11.54
N THR A 92 -5.48 -0.20 11.58
CA THR A 92 -4.47 -0.99 10.87
C THR A 92 -3.37 -1.36 11.84
N SER A 93 -3.24 -2.66 12.14
CA SER A 93 -2.08 -3.14 12.90
C SER A 93 -0.83 -3.21 12.01
N TRP A 94 0.36 -3.18 12.62
CA TRP A 94 1.64 -3.24 11.89
C TRP A 94 1.84 -4.51 11.05
N SER A 95 1.04 -5.54 11.31
CA SER A 95 0.99 -6.80 10.55
C SER A 95 0.17 -6.72 9.25
N TRP A 96 -0.26 -5.53 8.85
CA TRP A 96 -1.05 -5.28 7.64
C TRP A 96 -0.46 -4.12 6.82
N ALA A 97 -0.56 -4.24 5.50
CA ALA A 97 -0.22 -3.19 4.56
C ALA A 97 -1.45 -2.80 3.75
N TRP A 98 -1.63 -1.50 3.54
CA TRP A 98 -2.57 -0.99 2.54
C TRP A 98 -1.99 -1.13 1.15
N GLN A 99 -2.85 -1.50 0.21
CA GLN A 99 -2.51 -1.66 -1.19
C GLN A 99 -3.57 -1.02 -2.07
N TRP A 100 -3.16 -0.62 -3.26
CA TRP A 100 -4.04 -0.15 -4.32
C TRP A 100 -3.83 -0.97 -5.59
N TYR A 101 -4.87 -1.04 -6.42
CA TYR A 101 -4.82 -1.76 -7.68
C TYR A 101 -4.38 -0.84 -8.81
N ASP A 102 -3.22 -1.12 -9.36
CA ASP A 102 -2.67 -0.48 -10.54
C ASP A 102 -3.10 -1.30 -11.77
N ALA A 103 -4.08 -0.78 -12.52
CA ALA A 103 -4.65 -1.47 -13.67
C ALA A 103 -3.68 -1.54 -14.86
N GLU A 104 -2.69 -0.65 -14.92
CA GLU A 104 -1.74 -0.53 -16.02
C GLU A 104 -0.48 -1.34 -15.77
N ALA A 105 -0.12 -1.55 -14.50
CA ALA A 105 1.04 -2.36 -14.14
C ALA A 105 0.94 -3.82 -14.58
N TRP A 106 1.93 -4.25 -15.35
CA TRP A 106 2.13 -5.65 -15.73
C TRP A 106 2.35 -6.55 -14.50
N ASN A 107 1.57 -7.64 -14.42
CA ASN A 107 1.70 -8.66 -13.40
C ASN A 107 2.44 -9.89 -13.97
N PRO A 108 3.69 -10.15 -13.56
CA PRO A 108 4.48 -11.26 -14.12
C PRO A 108 3.93 -12.64 -13.73
N ARG A 109 3.15 -12.73 -12.65
CA ARG A 109 2.59 -14.01 -12.17
C ARG A 109 1.37 -14.44 -12.96
N THR A 110 0.49 -13.50 -13.31
CA THR A 110 -0.73 -13.77 -14.08
C THR A 110 -0.55 -13.56 -15.58
N LYS A 111 0.54 -12.89 -15.99
CA LYS A 111 0.80 -12.47 -17.38
C LYS A 111 -0.33 -11.58 -17.94
N THR A 112 -0.85 -10.70 -17.09
CA THR A 112 -1.90 -9.73 -17.44
C THR A 112 -1.59 -8.37 -16.82
N SER A 113 -2.18 -7.30 -17.36
CA SER A 113 -2.18 -5.99 -16.67
C SER A 113 -3.02 -6.08 -15.39
N GLY A 114 -2.63 -5.32 -14.37
CA GLY A 114 -3.28 -5.35 -13.06
C GLY A 114 -2.40 -5.91 -11.95
N THR A 115 -1.83 -5.02 -11.15
CA THR A 115 -1.01 -5.42 -10.00
C THR A 115 -1.42 -4.65 -8.75
N TRP A 116 -1.51 -5.35 -7.62
CA TRP A 116 -1.65 -4.71 -6.32
C TRP A 116 -0.31 -4.14 -5.86
N ARG A 117 -0.25 -2.83 -5.72
CA ARG A 117 0.92 -2.07 -5.27
C ARG A 117 0.77 -1.69 -3.81
N ALA A 118 1.88 -1.63 -3.08
CA ALA A 118 1.87 -1.05 -1.73
C ALA A 118 1.51 0.43 -1.79
N ALA A 119 0.76 0.91 -0.80
CA ALA A 119 0.53 2.33 -0.62
C ALA A 119 1.81 3.05 -0.21
N GLU A 120 1.93 4.32 -0.59
CA GLU A 120 2.94 5.21 -0.03
C GLU A 120 2.55 5.56 1.41
N VAL A 121 3.45 5.30 2.37
CA VAL A 121 3.21 5.66 3.77
C VAL A 121 3.91 6.98 4.06
N LEU A 122 3.12 7.99 4.41
CA LEU A 122 3.60 9.32 4.75
C LEU A 122 3.68 9.45 6.26
N TYR A 123 4.89 9.38 6.79
CA TYR A 123 5.13 9.67 8.19
C TYR A 123 5.23 11.18 8.39
N ALA A 124 4.53 11.71 9.39
CA ALA A 124 4.92 13.00 9.96
C ALA A 124 6.35 12.83 10.50
N ARG A 125 7.32 13.53 9.91
CA ARG A 125 8.64 13.63 10.52
C ARG A 125 8.47 14.44 11.82
N PRO A 126 9.01 13.98 12.96
CA PRO A 126 9.04 14.78 14.18
C PRO A 126 9.86 16.06 13.97
#